data_AF-A0A844MQ98-F1
#
_entry.id   AF-A0A844MQ98-F1
#
_cell.length_a   1.000
_cell.length_b   1.000
_cell.length_c   1.000
_cell.angle_alpha   90.00
_cell.angle_beta   90.00
_cell.angle_gamma   90.00
#
_symmetry.space_group_name_H-M   'P 1'
#
loop_
_entity.id
_entity.type
_entity.pdbx_description
1 polymer ?
#
loop_
_entity_poly.entity_id
_entity_poly.type
_entity_poly.pdbx_seq_one_letter_code
_entity_poly.pdbx_strand_id
1 'polypeptide(L)'
;MTKATEPAAAGNFSQTVAEEVQYLIRRLAKPGKDLIKEVIAEITYTNASILLGAAKIGQLLLFLKDKLKPKQYEQALAESLGWSASIANQLLKLAPILGRFTTEQIARINRNLSLAAVYKLATGRTPVEVIESMLEKACSQEVSKKDIQTETKKYQDKQPKKQPTPWRYVGGGREYQPPRISEKAGLVVEQLSKENGKPRRFVIEEAVLLLAEKFQQVVFTVA
;
A
#
# COMPACT_ATOMS: atom_id res chain seq x y z
N MET A 1 11.18 -20.26 -53.63
CA MET A 1 10.26 -20.64 -52.55
C MET A 1 10.83 -20.15 -51.23
N THR A 2 10.40 -18.98 -50.78
CA THR A 2 10.79 -18.42 -49.47
C THR A 2 9.91 -19.06 -48.40
N LYS A 3 10.52 -19.86 -47.52
CA LYS A 3 9.83 -20.42 -46.34
C LYS A 3 9.30 -19.26 -45.50
N ALA A 4 7.99 -19.21 -45.33
CA ALA A 4 7.34 -18.32 -44.38
C ALA A 4 7.88 -18.65 -42.98
N THR A 5 8.36 -17.61 -42.29
CA THR A 5 8.77 -17.69 -40.89
C THR A 5 7.59 -18.18 -40.07
N GLU A 6 7.77 -19.30 -39.36
CA GLU A 6 6.74 -19.84 -38.47
C GLU A 6 6.28 -18.76 -37.48
N PRO A 7 4.96 -18.65 -37.21
CA PRO A 7 4.47 -17.73 -36.21
C PRO A 7 5.07 -18.11 -34.87
N ALA A 8 5.75 -17.16 -34.22
CA ALA A 8 6.31 -17.34 -32.88
C ALA A 8 5.26 -17.98 -31.97
N ALA A 9 5.62 -19.10 -31.34
CA ALA A 9 4.73 -19.91 -30.51
C ALA A 9 3.85 -19.02 -29.63
N ALA A 10 2.53 -19.18 -29.76
CA ALA A 10 1.58 -18.58 -28.84
C ALA A 10 1.92 -19.14 -27.44
N GLY A 11 2.48 -18.29 -26.58
CA GLY A 11 2.90 -18.68 -25.24
C GLY A 11 1.73 -19.32 -24.50
N ASN A 12 1.99 -20.46 -23.85
CA ASN A 12 1.00 -21.25 -23.13
C ASN A 12 0.16 -20.37 -22.17
N PHE A 13 -1.16 -20.45 -22.32
CA PHE A 13 -2.19 -19.61 -21.70
C PHE A 13 -2.44 -19.93 -20.21
N SER A 14 -1.39 -19.94 -19.39
CA SER A 14 -1.49 -20.03 -17.92
C SER A 14 -0.50 -19.09 -17.21
N GLN A 15 -0.07 -18.03 -17.89
CA GLN A 15 0.88 -17.07 -17.34
C GLN A 15 0.18 -15.97 -16.55
N THR A 16 0.82 -15.55 -15.47
CA THR A 16 0.40 -14.38 -14.69
C THR A 16 0.51 -13.11 -15.51
N VAL A 17 -0.19 -12.03 -15.13
CA VAL A 17 -0.09 -10.74 -15.84
C VAL A 17 1.36 -10.26 -15.89
N ALA A 18 2.15 -10.45 -14.83
CA ALA A 18 3.56 -10.07 -14.82
C ALA A 18 4.35 -10.84 -15.89
N GLU A 19 4.16 -12.16 -15.99
CA GLU A 19 4.84 -12.99 -16.99
C GLU A 19 4.45 -12.63 -18.42
N GLU A 20 3.15 -12.38 -18.68
CA GLU A 20 2.69 -11.91 -20.00
C GLU A 20 3.36 -10.59 -20.39
N VAL A 21 3.46 -9.64 -19.45
CA VAL A 21 4.09 -8.35 -19.69
C VAL A 21 5.61 -8.49 -19.86
N GLN A 22 6.27 -9.37 -19.10
CA GLN A 22 7.69 -9.67 -19.31
C GLN A 22 7.95 -10.29 -20.68
N TYR A 23 7.08 -11.20 -21.14
CA TYR A 23 7.16 -11.75 -22.49
C TYR A 23 6.98 -10.66 -23.56
N LEU A 24 6.03 -9.74 -23.36
CA LEU A 24 5.83 -8.58 -24.22
C LEU A 24 7.08 -7.68 -24.28
N ILE A 25 7.65 -7.31 -23.13
CA ILE A 25 8.88 -6.50 -23.06
C ILE A 25 10.02 -7.16 -23.84
N ARG A 26 10.20 -8.48 -23.70
CA ARG A 26 11.21 -9.24 -24.47
C ARG A 26 10.96 -9.18 -25.97
N ARG A 27 9.69 -9.23 -26.41
CA ARG A 27 9.33 -9.09 -27.83
C ARG A 27 9.54 -7.67 -28.37
N LEU A 28 9.37 -6.65 -27.53
CA LEU A 28 9.60 -5.25 -27.88
C LEU A 28 11.11 -4.92 -27.96
N ALA A 29 11.95 -5.66 -27.24
CA ALA A 29 13.40 -5.50 -27.22
C ALA A 29 14.06 -5.98 -28.53
N LYS A 30 13.80 -5.27 -29.64
CA LYS A 30 14.40 -5.55 -30.95
C LYS A 30 15.65 -4.70 -31.18
N PRO A 31 16.66 -5.23 -31.91
CA PRO A 31 17.84 -4.46 -32.29
C PRO A 31 17.47 -3.16 -33.02
N GLY A 32 18.08 -2.04 -32.63
CA GLY A 32 17.86 -0.72 -33.25
C GLY A 32 16.59 0.01 -32.81
N LYS A 33 15.76 -0.57 -31.94
CA LYS A 33 14.59 0.09 -31.34
C LYS A 33 14.89 0.55 -29.91
N ASP A 34 14.34 1.71 -29.56
CA ASP A 34 14.36 2.21 -28.20
C ASP A 34 13.25 1.53 -27.39
N LEU A 35 13.65 0.58 -26.53
CA LEU A 35 12.74 -0.20 -25.70
C LEU A 35 11.88 0.68 -24.78
N ILE A 36 12.40 1.81 -24.29
CA ILE A 36 11.64 2.73 -23.44
C ILE A 36 10.49 3.34 -24.25
N LYS A 37 10.76 3.79 -25.47
CA LYS A 37 9.72 4.35 -26.35
C LYS A 37 8.67 3.32 -26.75
N GLU A 38 9.09 2.09 -27.03
CA GLU A 38 8.15 1.00 -27.37
C GLU A 38 7.25 0.65 -26.18
N VAL A 39 7.81 0.61 -24.95
CA VAL A 39 7.01 0.39 -23.73
C VAL A 39 6.03 1.53 -23.49
N ILE A 40 6.46 2.79 -23.68
CA ILE A 40 5.57 3.95 -23.57
C ILE A 40 4.43 3.86 -24.59
N ALA A 41 4.73 3.50 -25.84
CA ALA A 41 3.72 3.32 -26.87
C ALA A 41 2.71 2.24 -26.48
N GLU A 42 3.18 1.10 -25.95
CA GLU A 42 2.32 0.01 -25.47
C GLU A 42 1.37 0.46 -24.35
N ILE A 43 1.86 1.29 -23.41
CA ILE A 43 1.01 1.89 -22.37
C ILE A 43 -0.11 2.72 -23.01
N THR A 44 0.21 3.54 -24.01
CA THR A 44 -0.77 4.39 -24.71
C THR A 44 -1.84 3.59 -25.45
N TYR A 45 -1.49 2.42 -26.01
CA TYR A 45 -2.45 1.54 -26.69
C TYR A 45 -3.24 0.63 -25.74
N THR A 46 -2.82 0.51 -24.48
CA THR A 46 -3.49 -0.37 -23.51
C THR A 46 -4.68 0.34 -22.86
N ASN A 47 -5.83 -0.32 -22.82
CA ASN A 47 -7.04 0.25 -22.24
C ASN A 47 -7.01 0.25 -20.70
N ALA A 48 -6.73 1.39 -20.08
CA ALA A 48 -6.73 1.57 -18.62
C ALA A 48 -8.11 1.46 -17.95
N SER A 49 -9.21 1.51 -18.73
CA SER A 49 -10.59 1.48 -18.21
C SER A 49 -11.07 0.07 -17.83
N ILE A 50 -10.26 -0.95 -18.09
CA ILE A 50 -10.51 -2.33 -17.64
C ILE A 50 -9.40 -2.78 -16.70
N LEU A 51 -9.73 -3.61 -15.71
CA LEU A 51 -8.77 -4.03 -14.68
C LEU A 51 -7.54 -4.75 -15.27
N LEU A 52 -7.74 -5.55 -16.32
CA LEU A 52 -6.62 -6.22 -17.01
C LEU A 52 -5.65 -5.23 -17.64
N GLY A 53 -6.17 -4.21 -18.33
CA GLY A 53 -5.33 -3.18 -18.93
C GLY A 53 -4.63 -2.34 -17.87
N ALA A 54 -5.32 -1.98 -16.78
CA ALA A 54 -4.71 -1.33 -15.62
C ALA A 54 -3.58 -2.18 -15.01
N ALA A 55 -3.77 -3.49 -14.88
CA ALA A 55 -2.74 -4.41 -14.38
C ALA A 55 -1.52 -4.48 -15.31
N LYS A 56 -1.73 -4.57 -16.63
CA LYS A 56 -0.66 -4.59 -17.63
C LYS A 56 0.12 -3.28 -17.65
N ILE A 57 -0.58 -2.15 -17.65
CA ILE A 57 0.02 -0.82 -17.54
C ILE A 57 0.85 -0.71 -16.27
N GLY A 58 0.33 -1.16 -15.12
CA GLY A 58 1.06 -1.13 -13.86
C GLY A 58 2.40 -1.86 -13.93
N GLN A 59 2.44 -3.01 -14.60
CA GLN A 59 3.68 -3.77 -14.83
C GLN A 59 4.65 -3.06 -15.79
N LEU A 60 4.14 -2.43 -16.85
CA LEU A 60 4.96 -1.62 -17.76
C LEU A 60 5.52 -0.37 -17.05
N LEU A 61 4.75 0.26 -16.17
CA LEU A 61 5.20 1.38 -15.34
C LEU A 61 6.29 0.95 -14.34
N LEU A 62 6.18 -0.24 -13.73
CA LEU A 62 7.24 -0.79 -12.89
C LEU A 62 8.54 -0.94 -13.69
N PHE A 63 8.46 -1.51 -14.90
CA PHE A 63 9.61 -1.60 -15.78
C PHE A 63 10.23 -0.24 -16.08
N LEU A 64 9.43 0.77 -16.45
CA LEU A 64 9.93 2.12 -16.71
C LEU A 64 10.60 2.74 -15.47
N LYS A 65 10.00 2.56 -14.29
CA LYS A 65 10.54 3.05 -13.03
C LYS A 65 11.88 2.41 -12.66
N ASP A 66 12.08 1.14 -12.98
CA ASP A 66 13.33 0.43 -12.75
C ASP A 66 14.44 0.81 -13.74
N LYS A 67 14.07 1.30 -14.93
CA LYS A 67 15.03 1.66 -16.00
C LYS A 67 15.38 3.14 -16.07
N LEU A 68 14.45 4.02 -15.70
CA LEU A 68 14.60 5.47 -15.80
C LEU A 68 15.04 6.09 -14.47
N LYS A 69 15.83 7.16 -14.53
CA LYS A 69 16.07 8.00 -13.35
C LYS A 69 14.78 8.72 -12.95
N PRO A 70 14.59 9.11 -11.67
CA PRO A 70 13.34 9.72 -11.20
C PRO A 70 12.83 10.88 -12.07
N LYS A 71 13.70 11.83 -12.44
CA LYS A 71 13.34 12.96 -13.31
C LYS A 71 12.91 12.53 -14.72
N GLN A 72 13.58 11.54 -15.29
CA GLN A 72 13.24 11.02 -16.62
C GLN A 72 11.92 10.27 -16.61
N TYR A 73 11.64 9.54 -15.52
CA TYR A 73 10.37 8.86 -15.32
C TYR A 73 9.20 9.85 -15.21
N GLU A 74 9.35 10.89 -14.39
CA GLU A 74 8.33 11.95 -14.27
C GLU A 74 8.08 12.66 -15.60
N GLN A 75 9.15 12.95 -16.34
CA GLN A 75 9.05 13.57 -17.65
C GLN A 75 8.34 12.66 -18.67
N ALA A 76 8.65 11.36 -18.68
CA ALA A 76 7.96 10.39 -19.53
C ALA A 76 6.45 10.27 -19.19
N LEU A 77 6.09 10.28 -17.91
CA LEU A 77 4.68 10.27 -17.48
C LEU A 77 3.93 11.52 -17.97
N ALA A 78 4.52 12.70 -17.80
CA ALA A 78 3.89 13.97 -18.12
C ALA A 78 3.81 14.20 -19.65
N GLU A 79 4.92 14.04 -20.35
CA GLU A 79 5.03 14.41 -21.77
C GLU A 79 4.48 13.33 -22.70
N SER A 80 4.66 12.05 -22.37
CA SER A 80 4.30 10.96 -23.29
C SER A 80 2.94 10.34 -22.99
N LEU A 81 2.54 10.32 -21.72
CA LEU A 81 1.27 9.71 -21.31
C LEU A 81 0.21 10.75 -20.92
N GLY A 82 0.60 12.00 -20.66
CA GLY A 82 -0.31 13.04 -20.16
C GLY A 82 -0.84 12.73 -18.76
N TRP A 83 -0.14 11.91 -17.98
CA TRP A 83 -0.63 11.40 -16.70
C TRP A 83 -0.09 12.21 -15.54
N SER A 84 -0.97 12.48 -14.57
CA SER A 84 -0.53 12.96 -13.26
C SER A 84 0.22 11.85 -12.53
N ALA A 85 1.24 12.24 -11.75
CA ALA A 85 1.98 11.30 -10.90
C ALA A 85 1.06 10.51 -9.94
N SER A 86 -0.10 11.07 -9.57
CA SER A 86 -1.09 10.43 -8.70
C SER A 86 -1.64 9.12 -9.28
N ILE A 87 -2.06 9.12 -10.55
CA ILE A 87 -2.64 7.93 -11.20
C ILE A 87 -1.56 6.85 -11.39
N ALA A 88 -0.38 7.25 -11.86
CA ALA A 88 0.75 6.35 -12.02
C ALA A 88 1.16 5.71 -10.68
N ASN A 89 1.18 6.48 -9.59
CA ASN A 89 1.53 5.97 -8.26
C ASN A 89 0.50 4.96 -7.72
N GLN A 90 -0.79 5.16 -7.99
CA GLN A 90 -1.83 4.20 -7.61
C GLN A 90 -1.64 2.87 -8.34
N LEU A 91 -1.41 2.94 -9.66
CA LEU A 91 -1.13 1.75 -10.47
C LEU A 91 0.16 1.05 -10.05
N LEU A 92 1.22 1.80 -9.75
CA LEU A 92 2.47 1.25 -9.21
C LEU A 92 2.28 0.54 -7.88
N LYS A 93 1.40 1.05 -7.00
CA LYS A 93 1.07 0.39 -5.73
C LYS A 93 0.36 -0.94 -5.95
N LEU A 94 -0.52 -1.00 -6.95
CA LEU A 94 -1.29 -2.20 -7.30
C LEU A 94 -0.50 -3.21 -8.14
N ALA A 95 0.48 -2.74 -8.92
CA ALA A 95 1.16 -3.55 -9.92
C ALA A 95 1.77 -4.83 -9.37
N PRO A 96 2.53 -4.84 -8.25
CA PRO A 96 3.11 -6.08 -7.69
C PRO A 96 2.05 -7.10 -7.26
N ILE A 97 0.84 -6.64 -6.91
CA ILE A 97 -0.25 -7.49 -6.44
C ILE A 97 -1.02 -8.04 -7.65
N LEU A 98 -1.50 -7.15 -8.52
CA LEU A 98 -2.24 -7.53 -9.72
C LEU A 98 -1.41 -8.38 -10.68
N GLY A 99 -0.09 -8.18 -10.70
CA GLY A 99 0.85 -8.96 -11.49
C GLY A 99 0.89 -10.45 -11.17
N ARG A 100 0.50 -10.86 -9.94
CA ARG A 100 0.52 -12.26 -9.48
C ARG A 100 -0.68 -13.07 -9.95
N PHE A 101 -1.75 -12.40 -10.37
CA PHE A 101 -2.96 -13.07 -10.82
C PHE A 101 -2.86 -13.45 -12.30
N THR A 102 -3.53 -14.53 -12.68
CA THR A 102 -3.75 -14.86 -14.09
C THR A 102 -4.77 -13.91 -14.72
N THR A 103 -4.80 -13.84 -16.04
CA THR A 103 -5.79 -13.05 -16.77
C THR A 103 -7.23 -13.49 -16.47
N GLU A 104 -7.46 -14.79 -16.27
CA GLU A 104 -8.75 -15.33 -15.83
C GLU A 104 -9.13 -14.86 -14.43
N GLN A 105 -8.19 -14.89 -13.49
CA GLN A 105 -8.42 -14.41 -12.12
C GLN A 105 -8.73 -12.90 -12.13
N ILE A 106 -8.00 -12.10 -12.91
CA ILE A 106 -8.28 -10.67 -13.09
C ILE A 106 -9.68 -10.45 -13.68
N ALA A 107 -10.12 -11.28 -14.63
CA ALA A 107 -11.47 -11.19 -15.18
C ALA A 107 -12.54 -11.52 -14.13
N ARG A 108 -12.30 -12.49 -13.24
CA ARG A 108 -13.19 -12.79 -12.09
C ARG A 108 -13.23 -11.64 -11.09
N ILE A 109 -12.06 -11.11 -10.72
CA ILE A 109 -11.95 -9.94 -9.83
C ILE A 109 -12.75 -8.76 -10.38
N ASN A 110 -12.62 -8.46 -11.68
CA ASN A 110 -13.32 -7.33 -12.31
C ASN A 110 -14.85 -7.48 -12.28
N ARG A 111 -15.39 -8.70 -12.15
CA ARG A 111 -16.82 -8.96 -11.97
C ARG A 111 -17.27 -8.81 -10.51
N ASN A 112 -16.40 -9.20 -9.58
CA ASN A 112 -16.70 -9.28 -8.15
C ASN A 112 -16.29 -8.03 -7.36
N LEU A 113 -15.48 -7.15 -7.95
CA LEU A 113 -14.99 -5.91 -7.37
C LEU A 113 -14.84 -4.86 -8.46
N SER A 114 -15.56 -3.74 -8.33
CA SER A 114 -15.51 -2.68 -9.33
C SER A 114 -14.13 -2.05 -9.41
N LEU A 115 -13.71 -1.65 -10.62
CA LEU A 115 -12.44 -0.98 -10.85
C LEU A 115 -12.25 0.27 -9.97
N ALA A 116 -13.33 1.04 -9.75
CA ALA A 116 -13.31 2.19 -8.85
C ALA A 116 -12.99 1.81 -7.39
N ALA A 117 -13.48 0.65 -6.91
CA ALA A 117 -13.14 0.15 -5.59
C ALA A 117 -11.68 -0.30 -5.52
N VAL A 118 -11.14 -0.92 -6.57
CA VAL A 118 -9.71 -1.28 -6.67
C VAL A 118 -8.81 -0.04 -6.60
N TYR A 119 -9.11 1.01 -7.36
CA TYR A 119 -8.36 2.27 -7.25
C TYR A 119 -8.50 2.93 -5.88
N LYS A 120 -9.67 2.83 -5.26
CA LYS A 120 -9.89 3.35 -3.90
C LYS A 120 -9.07 2.61 -2.83
N LEU A 121 -8.83 1.31 -3.02
CA LEU A 121 -7.91 0.55 -2.18
C LEU A 121 -6.47 1.09 -2.32
N ALA A 122 -6.08 1.51 -3.53
CA ALA A 122 -4.76 2.06 -3.81
C ALA A 122 -4.55 3.50 -3.31
N THR A 123 -5.57 4.36 -3.37
CA THR A 123 -5.48 5.78 -3.00
C THR A 123 -5.38 6.02 -1.49
N GLY A 124 -5.89 5.09 -0.67
CA GLY A 124 -5.99 5.25 0.78
C GLY A 124 -4.73 4.84 1.56
N ARG A 125 -4.82 5.01 2.90
CA ARG A 125 -3.92 4.39 3.89
C ARG A 125 -4.17 2.88 4.06
N THR A 126 -4.80 2.26 3.07
CA THR A 126 -5.08 0.83 3.08
C THR A 126 -3.75 0.08 3.02
N PRO A 127 -3.46 -0.78 4.01
CA PRO A 127 -2.28 -1.65 4.03
C PRO A 127 -2.28 -2.57 2.82
N VAL A 128 -1.10 -2.92 2.31
CA VAL A 128 -0.95 -3.78 1.13
C VAL A 128 -1.61 -5.15 1.35
N GLU A 129 -1.48 -5.68 2.57
CA GLU A 129 -2.02 -6.96 3.01
C GLU A 129 -3.56 -6.98 2.93
N VAL A 130 -4.20 -5.84 3.24
CA VAL A 130 -5.65 -5.70 3.10
C VAL A 130 -6.04 -5.67 1.63
N ILE A 131 -5.25 -5.01 0.78
CA ILE A 131 -5.48 -4.99 -0.67
C ILE A 131 -5.37 -6.40 -1.25
N GLU A 132 -4.32 -7.14 -0.89
CA GLU A 132 -4.10 -8.54 -1.29
C GLU A 132 -5.29 -9.43 -0.88
N SER A 133 -5.67 -9.39 0.40
CA SER A 133 -6.81 -10.16 0.92
C SER A 133 -8.12 -9.86 0.20
N MET A 134 -8.40 -8.59 -0.11
CA MET A 134 -9.61 -8.21 -0.85
C MET A 134 -9.59 -8.70 -2.31
N LEU A 135 -8.43 -8.67 -2.96
CA LEU A 135 -8.30 -9.14 -4.35
C LEU A 135 -8.38 -10.67 -4.44
N GLU A 136 -7.78 -11.39 -3.50
CA GLU A 136 -7.93 -12.85 -3.38
C GLU A 136 -9.39 -13.25 -3.11
N LYS A 137 -10.06 -12.54 -2.19
CA LYS A 137 -11.49 -12.71 -1.93
C LYS A 137 -12.31 -12.51 -3.22
N ALA A 138 -12.00 -11.47 -4.00
CA ALA A 138 -12.67 -11.18 -5.26
C ALA A 138 -12.46 -12.24 -6.35
N CYS A 139 -11.51 -13.18 -6.22
CA CYS A 139 -11.40 -14.30 -7.16
C CYS A 139 -12.55 -15.29 -7.08
N SER A 140 -13.23 -15.39 -5.93
CA SER A 140 -14.27 -16.39 -5.67
C SER A 140 -15.64 -15.82 -5.30
N GLN A 141 -15.68 -14.60 -4.75
CA GLN A 141 -16.93 -14.01 -4.25
C GLN A 141 -16.95 -12.49 -4.40
N GLU A 142 -18.16 -11.92 -4.46
CA GLU A 142 -18.35 -10.47 -4.50
C GLU A 142 -17.79 -9.79 -3.24
N VAL A 143 -17.12 -8.64 -3.43
CA VAL A 143 -16.52 -7.86 -2.35
C VAL A 143 -17.25 -6.54 -2.21
N SER A 144 -17.92 -6.37 -1.08
CA SER A 144 -18.63 -5.14 -0.76
C SER A 144 -17.71 -4.10 -0.10
N LYS A 145 -18.18 -2.85 -0.04
CA LYS A 145 -17.51 -1.79 0.73
C LYS A 145 -17.40 -2.13 2.22
N LYS A 146 -18.36 -2.88 2.78
CA LYS A 146 -18.35 -3.29 4.19
C LYS A 146 -17.22 -4.28 4.46
N ASP A 147 -16.99 -5.23 3.55
CA ASP A 147 -15.89 -6.19 3.65
C ASP A 147 -14.53 -5.49 3.77
N ILE A 148 -14.29 -4.50 2.91
CA ILE A 148 -13.06 -3.70 2.91
C ILE A 148 -12.88 -2.99 4.26
N GLN A 149 -13.94 -2.38 4.80
CA GLN A 149 -13.89 -1.69 6.09
C GLN A 149 -13.61 -2.65 7.24
N THR A 150 -14.29 -3.80 7.26
CA THR A 150 -14.11 -4.82 8.28
C THR A 150 -12.68 -5.34 8.28
N GLU A 151 -12.12 -5.66 7.11
CA GLU A 151 -10.76 -6.19 7.03
C GLU A 151 -9.71 -5.13 7.37
N THR A 152 -9.93 -3.88 6.95
CA THR A 152 -9.06 -2.76 7.33
C THR A 152 -9.04 -2.56 8.85
N LYS A 153 -10.21 -2.65 9.50
CA LYS A 153 -10.31 -2.53 10.96
C LYS A 153 -9.61 -3.68 11.68
N LYS A 154 -9.85 -4.92 11.24
CA LYS A 154 -9.16 -6.11 11.78
C LYS A 154 -7.64 -5.98 11.66
N TYR A 155 -7.14 -5.48 10.53
CA TYR A 155 -5.71 -5.23 10.36
C TYR A 155 -5.20 -4.21 11.38
N GLN A 156 -5.89 -3.07 11.54
CA GLN A 156 -5.50 -2.03 12.49
C GLN A 156 -5.53 -2.51 13.94
N ASP A 157 -6.52 -3.33 14.31
CA ASP A 157 -6.65 -3.88 15.66
C ASP A 157 -5.51 -4.86 16.01
N LYS A 158 -4.93 -5.53 15.00
CA LYS A 158 -3.76 -6.42 15.16
C LYS A 158 -2.42 -5.69 15.18
N GLN A 159 -2.37 -4.44 14.73
CA GLN A 159 -1.12 -3.68 14.74
C GLN A 159 -0.74 -3.29 16.17
N PRO A 160 0.56 -3.38 16.54
CA PRO A 160 1.01 -2.92 17.85
C PRO A 160 0.62 -1.45 18.02
N LYS A 161 -0.19 -1.18 19.05
CA LYS A 161 -0.58 0.19 19.38
C LYS A 161 0.70 0.95 19.72
N LYS A 162 1.04 1.97 18.90
CA LYS A 162 2.12 2.89 19.24
C LYS A 162 1.84 3.44 20.62
N GLN A 163 2.76 3.24 21.55
CA GLN A 163 2.68 3.89 22.85
C GLN A 163 2.59 5.41 22.59
N PRO A 164 1.72 6.12 23.31
CA PRO A 164 1.61 7.57 23.13
C PRO A 164 2.97 8.17 23.45
N THR A 165 3.65 8.70 22.42
CA THR A 165 4.84 9.50 22.66
C THR A 165 4.39 10.75 23.40
N PRO A 166 4.91 11.01 24.61
CA PRO A 166 4.45 12.15 25.41
C PRO A 166 4.90 13.50 24.83
N TRP A 167 5.64 13.50 23.72
CA TRP A 167 6.10 14.69 23.03
C TRP A 167 5.22 14.96 21.81
N ARG A 168 4.56 16.12 21.77
CA ARG A 168 3.83 16.61 20.59
C ARG A 168 4.47 17.89 20.07
N TYR A 169 4.45 18.08 18.76
CA TYR A 169 4.84 19.35 18.17
C TYR A 169 3.74 20.40 18.41
N VAL A 170 4.10 21.50 19.05
CA VAL A 170 3.24 22.67 19.30
C VAL A 170 4.09 23.90 18.97
N GLY A 171 3.63 24.73 18.03
CA GLY A 171 4.24 26.02 17.66
C GLY A 171 5.78 26.09 17.72
N GLY A 172 6.49 25.57 16.71
CA GLY A 172 7.95 25.70 16.61
C GLY A 172 8.79 24.81 17.54
N GLY A 173 8.18 24.06 18.46
CA GLY A 173 8.88 23.16 19.39
C GLY A 173 8.14 21.86 19.67
N ARG A 174 8.72 21.02 20.54
CA ARG A 174 8.06 19.83 21.11
C ARG A 174 7.64 20.14 22.54
N GLU A 175 6.35 20.10 22.83
CA GLU A 175 5.81 20.18 24.19
C GLU A 175 5.51 18.79 24.74
N TYR A 176 5.82 18.60 26.02
CA TYR A 176 5.45 17.39 26.76
C TYR A 176 3.96 17.45 27.09
N GLN A 177 3.17 16.56 26.48
CA GLN A 177 1.78 16.32 26.83
C GLN A 177 1.71 15.04 27.68
N PRO A 178 1.46 15.16 29.00
CA PRO A 178 1.29 13.98 29.85
C PRO A 178 0.13 13.11 29.35
N PRO A 179 0.14 11.80 29.66
CA PRO A 179 -0.98 10.91 29.39
C PRO A 179 -2.30 11.52 29.90
N ARG A 180 -3.40 11.34 29.14
CA ARG A 180 -4.72 11.75 29.61
C ARG A 180 -5.09 10.91 30.83
N ILE A 181 -5.06 11.53 32.00
CA ILE A 181 -5.54 10.96 33.26
C ILE A 181 -7.00 11.35 33.48
N SER A 182 -7.78 10.52 34.17
CA SER A 182 -9.15 10.87 34.57
C SER A 182 -9.14 12.10 35.49
N GLU A 183 -10.24 12.85 35.56
CA GLU A 183 -10.33 14.04 36.43
C GLU A 183 -9.98 13.71 37.89
N LYS A 184 -10.48 12.57 38.39
CA LYS A 184 -10.17 12.06 39.74
C LYS A 184 -8.67 11.81 39.94
N ALA A 185 -8.01 11.19 38.97
CA ALA A 185 -6.55 11.03 39.00
C ALA A 185 -5.83 12.39 38.85
N GLY A 186 -6.41 13.31 38.09
CA GLY A 186 -5.94 14.69 37.94
C GLY A 186 -5.86 15.44 39.26
N LEU A 187 -6.87 15.31 40.11
CA LEU A 187 -6.94 15.91 41.45
C LEU A 187 -5.90 15.31 42.40
N VAL A 188 -5.72 13.98 42.37
CA VAL A 188 -4.71 13.29 43.19
C VAL A 188 -3.29 13.74 42.79
N VAL A 189 -3.02 13.86 41.49
CA VAL A 189 -1.72 14.33 41.00
C VAL A 189 -1.47 15.79 41.37
N GLU A 190 -2.49 16.67 41.32
CA GLU A 190 -2.41 18.06 41.80
C GLU A 190 -2.05 18.13 43.29
N GLN A 191 -2.70 17.31 44.10
CA GLN A 191 -2.46 17.26 45.54
C GLN A 191 -1.03 16.77 45.86
N LEU A 192 -0.60 15.66 45.24
CA LEU A 192 0.75 15.13 45.39
C LEU A 192 1.85 16.07 44.87
N SER A 193 1.56 16.83 43.81
CA SER A 193 2.48 17.85 43.28
C SER A 193 2.69 19.00 44.26
N LYS A 194 1.60 19.45 44.92
CA LYS A 194 1.65 20.49 45.96
C LYS A 194 2.34 20.00 47.24
N GLU A 195 2.04 18.79 47.69
CA GLU A 195 2.63 18.20 48.90
C GLU A 195 4.13 17.95 48.75
N ASN A 196 4.58 17.46 47.58
CA ASN A 196 5.97 17.09 47.35
C ASN A 196 6.81 18.20 46.70
N GLY A 197 6.22 19.36 46.37
CA GLY A 197 6.88 20.44 45.63
C GLY A 197 7.39 20.06 44.23
N LYS A 198 7.02 18.87 43.72
CA LYS A 198 7.45 18.35 42.43
C LYS A 198 6.51 18.81 41.32
N PRO A 199 7.03 19.23 40.16
CA PRO A 199 6.20 19.47 38.99
C PRO A 199 5.35 18.24 38.64
N ARG A 200 4.09 18.48 38.23
CA ARG A 200 3.08 17.48 37.86
C ARG A 200 3.63 16.32 37.02
N ARG A 201 4.55 16.64 36.09
CA ARG A 201 5.22 15.68 35.21
C ARG A 201 5.91 14.54 35.97
N PHE A 202 6.70 14.85 36.98
CA PHE A 202 7.48 13.85 37.71
C PHE A 202 6.59 12.92 38.53
N VAL A 203 5.51 13.45 39.11
CA VAL A 203 4.51 12.66 39.83
C VAL A 203 3.82 11.65 38.89
N ILE A 204 3.51 12.07 37.65
CA ILE A 204 2.90 11.19 36.65
C ILE A 204 3.91 10.14 36.14
N GLU A 205 5.17 10.53 35.88
CA GLU A 205 6.21 9.60 35.43
C GLU A 205 6.51 8.53 36.50
N GLU A 206 6.64 8.90 37.78
CA GLU A 206 6.81 7.96 38.90
C GLU A 206 5.62 6.99 39.00
N ALA A 207 4.38 7.48 38.87
CA ALA A 207 3.19 6.63 38.92
C ALA A 207 3.11 5.65 37.74
N VAL A 208 3.51 6.08 36.54
CA VAL A 208 3.55 5.23 35.34
C VAL A 208 4.61 4.15 35.47
N LEU A 209 5.79 4.48 36.00
CA LEU A 209 6.86 3.52 36.28
C LEU A 209 6.42 2.47 37.29
N LEU A 210 5.82 2.88 38.41
CA LEU A 210 5.29 1.96 39.43
C LEU A 210 4.17 1.05 38.89
N LEU A 211 3.33 1.56 37.99
CA LEU A 211 2.33 0.75 37.30
C LEU A 211 2.99 -0.26 36.35
N ALA A 212 3.99 0.15 35.58
CA ALA A 212 4.72 -0.75 34.68
C ALA A 212 5.42 -1.88 35.44
N GLU A 213 6.05 -1.57 36.58
CA GLU A 213 6.67 -2.56 37.47
C GLU A 213 5.64 -3.54 38.05
N LYS A 214 4.49 -3.05 38.51
CA LYS A 214 3.39 -3.92 38.98
C LYS A 214 2.80 -4.79 37.88
N PHE A 215 2.64 -4.26 36.67
CA PHE A 215 2.16 -5.03 35.53
C PHE A 215 3.15 -6.11 35.12
N GLN A 216 4.46 -5.85 35.15
CA GLN A 216 5.48 -6.87 34.93
C GLN A 216 5.41 -7.97 35.99
N GLN A 217 5.28 -7.61 37.27
CA GLN A 217 5.13 -8.60 38.36
C GLN A 217 3.89 -9.50 38.18
N VAL A 218 2.74 -8.93 37.77
CA VAL A 218 1.51 -9.71 37.52
C VAL A 218 1.63 -10.62 36.30
N VAL A 219 2.37 -10.22 35.26
CA VAL A 219 2.62 -11.09 34.09
C VAL A 219 3.56 -12.25 34.45
N PHE A 220 4.52 -12.04 35.36
CA PHE A 220 5.45 -13.08 35.83
C PHE A 220 4.84 -14.04 36.86
N THR A 221 3.76 -13.69 37.56
CA THR A 221 3.08 -14.60 38.49
C THR A 221 1.96 -15.43 37.87
N VAL A 222 1.63 -15.20 36.60
CA VAL A 222 0.61 -15.93 35.84
C VAL A 222 1.21 -16.86 34.76
N ALA A 223 2.54 -16.83 34.58
CA ALA A 223 3.30 -17.77 33.77
C ALA A 223 3.79 -18.96 34.61
#